data_AF-A0A8J6PPI8-F1
#
_entry.id   AF-A0A8J6PPI8-F1
#
_cell.length_a   1.000
_cell.length_b   1.000
_cell.length_c   1.000
_cell.angle_alpha   90.00
_cell.angle_beta   90.00
_cell.angle_gamma   90.00
#
_symmetry.space_group_name_H-M   'P 1'
#
loop_
_entity.id
_entity.type
_entity.pdbx_description
1 polymer ?
#
loop_
_entity_poly.entity_id
_entity_poly.type
_entity_poly.pdbx_seq_one_letter_code
_entity_poly.pdbx_strand_id
1 'polypeptide(L)'
;MPDPAYEAKYGRGPHVSVDVFVEWCGQVLLIRRQDGTWALAGGFVDPGEQLLNAAIRELTEETAINVAPVDLRAAYRGPAVVFSDPA
;
A
#
# COMPACT_ATOMS: atom_id res chain seq x y z
N MET A 1 10.81 -10.47 -0.11
CA MET A 1 12.29 -10.48 -0.12
C MET A 1 12.74 -9.04 0.16
N PRO A 2 13.59 -8.75 1.15
CA PRO A 2 14.12 -7.40 1.28
C PRO A 2 15.15 -7.23 0.15
N ASP A 3 14.81 -6.40 -0.83
CA ASP A 3 15.71 -5.96 -1.87
C ASP A 3 16.81 -5.08 -1.24
N PRO A 4 18.11 -5.27 -1.56
CA PRO A 4 19.21 -4.45 -1.04
C PRO A 4 19.00 -2.94 -1.21
N ALA A 5 18.27 -2.52 -2.24
CA ALA A 5 17.88 -1.12 -2.42
C ALA A 5 16.95 -0.62 -1.31
N TYR A 6 16.08 -1.50 -0.79
CA TYR A 6 15.19 -1.17 0.33
C TYR A 6 15.95 -1.02 1.66
N GLU A 7 16.94 -1.86 1.96
CA GLU A 7 17.76 -1.68 3.18
C GLU A 7 18.59 -0.38 3.08
N ALA A 8 19.09 -0.03 1.89
CA ALA A 8 19.76 1.24 1.67
C ALA A 8 18.83 2.46 1.84
N LYS A 9 17.58 2.36 1.37
CA LYS A 9 16.60 3.47 1.44
C LYS A 9 15.94 3.61 2.82
N TYR A 10 15.58 2.50 3.46
CA TYR A 10 14.75 2.47 4.68
C TYR A 10 15.48 1.95 5.92
N GLY A 11 16.74 1.55 5.80
CA GLY A 11 17.54 1.02 6.91
C GLY A 11 17.16 -0.39 7.35
N ARG A 12 17.76 -0.86 8.45
CA ARG A 12 17.31 -2.11 9.11
C ARG A 12 16.07 -1.83 9.95
N GLY A 13 15.11 -2.75 9.84
CA GLY A 13 13.75 -2.58 10.37
C GLY A 13 13.64 -2.47 11.90
N PRO A 14 12.40 -2.37 12.42
CA PRO A 14 11.14 -2.58 11.70
C PRO A 14 10.79 -1.45 10.73
N HIS A 15 10.21 -1.82 9.60
CA HIS A 15 9.71 -0.89 8.59
C HIS A 15 8.20 -0.67 8.74
N VAL A 16 7.74 0.52 8.41
CA VAL A 16 6.31 0.86 8.38
C VAL A 16 5.82 0.83 6.93
N SER A 17 4.70 0.17 6.69
CA SER A 17 4.03 0.16 5.39
C SER A 17 2.59 0.66 5.51
N VAL A 18 2.02 1.01 4.37
CA VAL A 18 0.61 1.39 4.21
C VAL A 18 0.00 0.57 3.07
N ASP A 19 -1.27 0.23 3.22
CA ASP A 19 -2.10 -0.37 2.18
C ASP A 19 -3.37 0.47 2.01
N VAL A 20 -3.87 0.57 0.78
CA VAL A 20 -5.00 1.43 0.41
C VAL A 20 -6.19 0.58 -0.02
N PHE A 21 -7.28 0.69 0.74
CA PHE A 21 -8.56 0.11 0.39
C PHE A 21 -9.40 1.14 -0.39
N VAL A 22 -9.61 0.91 -1.68
CA VAL A 22 -10.49 1.73 -2.52
C VAL A 22 -11.73 0.93 -2.86
N GLU A 23 -12.89 1.44 -2.46
CA GLU A 23 -14.19 0.93 -2.87
C GLU A 23 -14.81 1.86 -3.92
N TRP A 24 -15.25 1.28 -5.04
CA TRP A 24 -15.99 2.00 -6.07
C TRP A 24 -17.14 1.13 -6.57
N CYS A 25 -18.36 1.66 -6.52
CA CYS A 25 -19.58 0.95 -6.93
C CYS A 25 -19.73 -0.47 -6.34
N GLY A 26 -19.36 -0.65 -5.07
CA GLY A 26 -19.42 -1.95 -4.39
C GLY A 26 -18.33 -2.95 -4.79
N GLN A 27 -17.31 -2.51 -5.52
CA GLN A 27 -16.14 -3.30 -5.89
C GLN A 27 -14.88 -2.76 -5.21
N VAL A 28 -13.92 -3.64 -4.93
CA VAL A 28 -12.63 -3.28 -4.33
C VAL A 28 -11.54 -3.25 -5.41
N LEU A 29 -10.75 -2.18 -5.42
CA LEU A 29 -9.57 -2.10 -6.28
C LEU A 29 -8.47 -3.03 -5.75
N LEU A 30 -7.95 -3.89 -6.61
CA LEU A 30 -6.79 -4.73 -6.34
C LEU A 30 -5.76 -4.53 -7.46
N ILE A 31 -4.49 -4.61 -7.10
CA ILE A 31 -3.37 -4.66 -8.03
C ILE A 31 -2.89 -6.09 -8.20
N ARG A 32 -2.29 -6.39 -9.35
CA ARG A 32 -1.65 -7.68 -9.61
C ARG A 32 -0.15 -7.54 -9.52
N ARG A 33 0.47 -8.23 -8.56
CA ARG A 33 1.92 -8.24 -8.35
C ARG A 33 2.62 -9.08 -9.42
N GLN A 34 3.93 -8.91 -9.54
CA GLN A 34 4.76 -9.66 -10.49
C GLN A 34 4.71 -11.17 -10.26
N ASP A 35 4.50 -11.62 -9.02
CA ASP A 35 4.33 -13.02 -8.65
C ASP A 35 2.94 -13.58 -8.97
N GLY A 36 2.06 -12.77 -9.57
CA GLY A 36 0.71 -13.15 -10.00
C GLY A 36 -0.36 -13.02 -8.92
N THR A 37 0.01 -12.70 -7.68
CA THR A 37 -0.93 -12.53 -6.56
C THR A 37 -1.68 -11.19 -6.65
N TRP A 38 -2.88 -11.16 -6.07
CA TRP A 38 -3.67 -9.95 -5.92
C TRP A 38 -3.40 -9.30 -4.56
N ALA A 39 -3.30 -7.98 -4.53
CA ALA A 39 -3.07 -7.23 -3.30
C ALA A 39 -3.79 -5.88 -3.33
N LEU A 40 -3.90 -5.24 -2.17
CA LEU A 40 -4.14 -3.81 -2.11
C LEU A 40 -2.93 -3.05 -2.67
N ALA A 41 -3.17 -1.85 -3.19
CA ALA A 41 -2.08 -0.93 -3.53
C ALA A 41 -1.42 -0.47 -2.22
N GLY A 42 -0.10 -0.37 -2.20
CA GLY A 42 0.61 -0.08 -0.96
C GLY A 42 2.12 -0.28 -1.04
N GLY A 43 2.79 0.26 -0.02
CA GLY A 43 4.24 0.25 0.01
C GLY A 43 4.79 0.81 1.31
N PHE A 44 6.09 1.09 1.29
CA PHE A 44 6.82 1.54 2.47
C PHE A 44 6.68 3.05 2.68
N VAL A 45 6.62 3.45 3.93
CA VAL A 45 6.54 4.87 4.32
C VAL A 45 7.95 5.45 4.31
N ASP A 46 8.15 6.55 3.57
CA ASP A 46 9.44 7.24 3.54
C ASP A 46 9.74 7.91 4.89
N PRO A 47 11.03 8.06 5.28
CA PRO A 47 11.40 8.70 6.54
C PRO A 47 10.81 10.11 6.67
N GLY A 48 10.01 10.33 7.72
CA GLY A 48 9.31 11.61 7.97
C GLY A 48 8.04 11.82 7.16
N GLU A 49 7.66 10.88 6.28
CA GLU A 49 6.42 10.92 5.51
C GLU A 49 5.21 10.62 6.41
N GLN A 50 4.13 11.37 6.22
CA GLN A 50 2.86 11.07 6.89
C GLN A 50 2.23 9.83 6.28
N LEU A 51 1.64 8.95 7.10
CA LEU A 51 1.00 7.71 6.62
C LEU A 51 -0.03 7.96 5.51
N LEU A 52 -0.82 9.02 5.62
CA LEU A 52 -1.81 9.38 4.60
C LEU A 52 -1.15 9.80 3.28
N ASN A 53 -0.05 10.56 3.34
CA ASN A 53 0.68 10.98 2.15
C ASN A 53 1.34 9.78 1.46
N ALA A 54 1.92 8.86 2.25
CA ALA A 54 2.44 7.60 1.73
C ALA A 54 1.35 6.80 1.03
N ALA A 55 0.19 6.65 1.66
CA ALA A 55 -0.94 5.91 1.09
C ALA A 55 -1.41 6.52 -0.24
N ILE A 56 -1.55 7.85 -0.31
CA ILE A 56 -1.94 8.55 -1.54
C ILE A 56 -0.85 8.38 -2.62
N ARG A 57 0.42 8.52 -2.26
CA ARG A 57 1.55 8.34 -3.18
C ARG A 57 1.57 6.93 -3.77
N GLU A 58 1.51 5.90 -2.94
CA GLU A 58 1.53 4.49 -3.39
C GLU A 58 0.33 4.17 -4.30
N LEU A 59 -0.87 4.64 -3.95
CA LEU A 59 -2.04 4.50 -4.82
C LEU A 59 -1.81 5.17 -6.19
N THR A 60 -1.30 6.40 -6.20
CA THR A 60 -1.02 7.12 -7.44
C THR A 60 0.07 6.43 -8.27
N GLU A 61 1.16 5.96 -7.66
CA GLU A 61 2.28 5.31 -8.33
C GLU A 61 1.88 3.97 -8.96
N GLU A 62 1.08 3.15 -8.26
CA GLU A 62 0.72 1.80 -8.70
C GLU A 62 -0.51 1.76 -9.60
N THR A 63 -1.42 2.73 -9.48
CA THR A 63 -2.72 2.69 -10.18
C THR A 63 -3.06 3.94 -10.98
N ALA A 64 -2.23 5.00 -10.91
CA ALA A 64 -2.50 6.31 -11.50
C ALA A 64 -3.79 6.99 -11.01
N ILE A 65 -4.37 6.53 -9.90
CA ILE A 65 -5.58 7.11 -9.32
C ILE A 65 -5.15 8.16 -8.30
N ASN A 66 -5.67 9.37 -8.45
CA ASN A 66 -5.44 10.46 -7.51
C ASN A 66 -6.67 10.68 -6.64
N VAL A 67 -6.46 10.81 -5.34
CA VAL A 67 -7.49 11.11 -4.34
C VAL A 67 -7.06 12.30 -3.49
N ALA A 68 -8.02 13.04 -2.95
CA ALA A 68 -7.76 14.11 -2.00
C ALA A 68 -7.78 13.56 -0.57
N PRO A 69 -7.07 14.17 0.39
CA PRO A 69 -7.11 13.77 1.80
C PRO A 69 -8.53 13.71 2.40
N VAL A 70 -9.46 14.53 1.88
CA VAL A 70 -10.87 14.55 2.30
C VAL A 70 -11.64 13.27 1.93
N ASP A 71 -11.11 12.47 0.98
CA ASP A 71 -11.72 11.21 0.57
C ASP A 71 -11.43 10.07 1.56
N LEU A 72 -10.53 10.27 2.54
CA LEU A 72 -10.25 9.28 3.58
C LEU A 72 -11.44 9.11 4.51
N ARG A 73 -11.99 7.90 4.56
CA ARG A 73 -13.14 7.56 5.41
C ARG A 73 -12.77 6.86 6.72
N ALA A 74 -11.69 6.08 6.71
CA ALA A 74 -11.25 5.31 7.87
C ALA A 74 -9.75 5.00 7.79
N ALA A 75 -9.13 4.78 8.95
CA ALA A 75 -7.75 4.29 9.05
C ALA A 75 -7.72 3.09 10.00
N TYR A 76 -7.10 1.99 9.55
CA TYR A 76 -6.97 0.77 10.32
C TYR A 76 -5.49 0.52 10.65
N ARG A 77 -5.23 0.00 11.84
CA ARG A 77 -3.91 -0.48 12.27
C ARG A 77 -4.05 -1.91 12.78
N GLY A 78 -3.28 -2.82 12.22
CA GLY A 78 -3.36 -4.23 12.56
C GLY A 78 -2.30 -5.05 11.83
N PRO A 79 -2.21 -6.36 12.07
CA PRO A 79 -1.33 -7.24 11.33
C PRO A 79 -1.71 -7.27 9.85
N ALA A 80 -0.72 -7.32 8.95
CA ALA A 80 -0.95 -7.42 7.51
C ALA A 80 -1.70 -8.71 7.16
N VAL A 81 -2.79 -8.60 6.40
CA VAL A 81 -3.55 -9.75 5.88
C VAL A 81 -3.22 -9.89 4.40
N VAL A 82 -2.65 -11.03 4.01
CA VAL A 82 -2.39 -11.35 2.60
C VAL A 82 -3.62 -12.03 2.03
N PHE A 83 -4.15 -11.51 0.93
CA PHE A 83 -5.20 -12.16 0.15
C PHE A 83 -4.55 -12.99 -0.96
N SER A 84 -4.70 -14.30 -0.91
CA SER A 84 -4.35 -15.19 -2.01
C SER A 84 -5.63 -15.74 -2.62
N ASP A 85 -5.70 -15.83 -3.95
CA ASP A 85 -6.77 -16.59 -4.62
C ASP A 85 -6.67 -18.05 -4.15
N PRO A 86 -7.76 -18.70 -3.68
CA PRO A 86 -7.74 -20.14 -3.49
C PRO A 86 -7.39 -20.82 -4.81
N ALA A 87 -6.41 -21.72 -4.76
CA ALA A 87 -6.03 -22.57 -5.89
C ALA A 87 -7.20 -23.42 -6.41
#